data_AF-A0A2L2XCI5-F1
#
_entry.id   AF-A0A2L2XCI5-F1
#
_cell.length_a   1.000
_cell.length_b   1.000
_cell.length_c   1.000
_cell.angle_alpha   90.00
_cell.angle_beta   90.00
_cell.angle_gamma   90.00
#
_symmetry.space_group_name_H-M   'P 1'
#
loop_
_entity.id
_entity.type
_entity.pdbx_description
1 polymer ?
#
loop_
_entity_poly.entity_id
_entity_poly.type
_entity_poly.pdbx_seq_one_letter_code
_entity_poly.pdbx_strand_id
1 'polypeptide(L)'
;MRWGIVLVVGIVLAVIIYTIRNLPVTFGLHTVVAILLIAIFIIRSTKTPSSTSFLAVFFSFAVLFLLETLMNKVFIIILNIKISKLISDDTLWTLTGLPQSILLIVIALLISRYREPLEGMWKI
;
A
#
# COMPACT_ATOMS: atom_id res chain seq x y z
N MET A 1 18.06 -2.29 -4.21
CA MET A 1 16.97 -1.40 -3.72
C MET A 1 17.52 -0.40 -2.72
N ARG A 2 17.04 0.85 -2.73
CA ARG A 2 17.44 1.88 -1.75
C ARG A 2 16.50 1.89 -0.53
N TRP A 3 16.59 0.86 0.32
CA TRP A 3 15.66 0.65 1.45
C TRP A 3 15.57 1.83 2.43
N GLY A 4 16.66 2.56 2.68
CA GLY A 4 16.63 3.74 3.55
C GLY A 4 15.67 4.83 3.05
N ILE A 5 15.69 5.13 1.74
CA ILE A 5 14.78 6.12 1.14
C ILE A 5 13.34 5.60 1.19
N VAL A 6 13.13 4.33 0.84
CA VAL A 6 11.81 3.71 0.82
C VAL A 6 11.17 3.73 2.21
N LEU A 7 11.93 3.43 3.28
CA LEU A 7 11.43 3.46 4.65
C LEU A 7 11.04 4.88 5.09
N VAL A 8 11.92 5.87 4.87
CA VAL A 8 11.63 7.27 5.26
C VAL A 8 10.39 7.78 4.54
N VAL A 9 10.31 7.57 3.22
CA VAL A 9 9.16 7.99 2.41
C VAL A 9 7.90 7.23 2.84
N GLY A 10 8.01 5.93 3.13
CA GLY A 10 6.93 5.11 3.65
C GLY A 10 6.36 5.64 4.96
N ILE A 11 7.21 6.03 5.91
CA ILE A 11 6.80 6.62 7.20
C ILE A 11 6.08 7.95 6.97
N VAL A 12 6.65 8.84 6.15
CA VAL A 12 6.03 10.14 5.84
C VAL A 12 4.66 9.96 5.19
N LEU A 13 4.56 9.06 4.20
CA LEU A 13 3.28 8.75 3.55
C LEU A 13 2.28 8.15 4.52
N ALA A 14 2.70 7.25 5.42
CA ALA A 14 1.82 6.65 6.42
C ALA A 14 1.21 7.72 7.34
N VAL A 15 2.02 8.69 7.81
CA VAL A 15 1.54 9.80 8.64
C VAL A 15 0.53 10.67 7.88
N ILE A 16 0.82 11.02 6.62
CA ILE A 16 -0.08 11.83 5.78
C ILE A 16 -1.40 11.09 5.56
N ILE A 17 -1.35 9.83 5.14
CA ILE A 17 -2.54 9.03 4.84
C ILE A 17 -3.38 8.81 6.10
N TYR A 18 -2.75 8.52 7.24
CA TYR A 18 -3.44 8.37 8.52
C TYR A 18 -4.16 9.66 8.94
N THR A 19 -3.49 10.81 8.76
CA THR A 19 -4.10 12.12 9.04
C THR A 19 -5.33 12.36 8.16
N ILE A 20 -5.23 12.10 6.85
CA ILE A 20 -6.35 12.26 5.92
C ILE A 20 -7.50 11.32 6.25
N ARG A 21 -7.20 10.07 6.65
CA ARG A 21 -8.22 9.09 7.05
C ARG A 21 -9.07 9.57 8.24
N ASN A 22 -8.47 10.32 9.16
CA ASN A 22 -9.16 10.84 10.35
C ASN A 22 -9.92 12.15 10.11
N LEU A 23 -9.78 12.78 8.94
CA LEU A 23 -10.60 13.93 8.58
C LEU A 23 -12.01 13.47 8.22
N PRO A 24 -13.05 14.32 8.43
CA PRO A 24 -14.43 14.04 8.02
C PRO A 24 -14.62 14.22 6.51
N VAL A 25 -13.77 13.55 5.73
CA VAL A 25 -13.79 13.55 4.26
C VAL A 25 -14.46 12.28 3.74
N THR A 26 -14.78 12.27 2.44
CA THR A 26 -15.40 11.11 1.81
C THR A 26 -14.55 9.85 1.94
N PHE A 27 -15.22 8.72 2.17
CA PHE A 27 -14.59 7.41 2.23
C PHE A 27 -13.78 7.14 0.96
N GLY A 28 -12.56 6.62 1.10
CA GLY A 28 -11.66 6.30 -0.01
C GLY A 28 -10.82 7.46 -0.55
N LEU A 29 -11.05 8.71 -0.13
CA LEU A 29 -10.22 9.85 -0.57
C LEU A 29 -8.74 9.66 -0.22
N HIS A 30 -8.46 9.13 0.96
CA HIS A 30 -7.09 8.83 1.41
C HIS A 30 -6.37 7.85 0.45
N THR A 31 -7.10 6.91 -0.16
CA THR A 31 -6.55 5.97 -1.14
C THR A 31 -6.17 6.68 -2.45
N VAL A 32 -7.03 7.58 -2.94
CA VAL A 32 -6.73 8.39 -4.13
C VAL A 32 -5.50 9.27 -3.89
N VAL A 33 -5.43 9.93 -2.74
CA VAL A 33 -4.28 10.75 -2.36
C VAL A 33 -3.01 9.89 -2.27
N ALA A 34 -3.09 8.71 -1.65
CA ALA A 34 -1.97 7.80 -1.56
C ALA A 34 -1.44 7.39 -2.94
N ILE A 35 -2.32 7.01 -3.87
CA ILE A 35 -1.96 6.67 -5.26
C ILE A 35 -1.22 7.82 -5.92
N LEU A 36 -1.76 9.04 -5.83
CA LEU A 36 -1.17 10.21 -6.47
C LEU A 36 0.20 10.57 -5.86
N LEU A 37 0.31 10.58 -4.53
CA LEU A 37 1.57 10.92 -3.84
C LEU A 37 2.67 9.91 -4.16
N ILE A 38 2.35 8.60 -4.15
CA ILE A 38 3.33 7.56 -4.49
C ILE A 38 3.72 7.65 -5.97
N ALA A 39 2.75 7.88 -6.88
CA ALA A 39 3.06 8.04 -8.30
C ALA A 39 3.98 9.25 -8.54
N ILE A 40 3.68 10.41 -7.94
CA ILE A 40 4.52 11.61 -8.02
C ILE A 40 5.93 11.33 -7.49
N PHE A 41 6.03 10.65 -6.34
CA PHE A 41 7.31 10.27 -5.76
C PHE A 41 8.14 9.41 -6.74
N ILE A 42 7.56 8.35 -7.31
CA ILE A 42 8.26 7.49 -8.26
C ILE A 42 8.69 8.28 -9.51
N ILE A 43 7.82 9.12 -10.06
CA ILE A 43 8.11 9.95 -11.25
C ILE A 43 9.28 10.91 -11.00
N ARG A 44 9.32 11.52 -9.81
CA ARG A 44 10.38 12.47 -9.43
C ARG A 44 11.68 11.77 -9.07
N SER A 45 11.63 10.60 -8.44
CA SER A 45 12.81 9.89 -7.93
C SER A 45 13.41 8.90 -8.92
N THR A 46 12.70 8.53 -9.99
CA THR A 46 13.16 7.54 -10.98
C THR A 46 13.08 8.06 -12.42
N LYS A 47 13.81 7.41 -13.33
CA LYS A 47 13.78 7.69 -14.79
C LYS A 47 12.61 7.02 -15.53
N THR A 48 11.70 6.38 -14.80
CA THR A 48 10.55 5.68 -15.36
C THR A 48 9.54 6.68 -15.98
N PRO A 49 8.90 6.35 -17.13
CA PRO A 49 7.83 7.17 -17.70
C PRO A 49 6.67 7.39 -16.72
N SER A 50 6.00 8.53 -16.83
CA SER A 50 4.89 8.91 -15.94
C SER A 50 3.72 7.93 -16.00
N SER A 51 3.34 7.49 -17.19
CA SER A 51 2.26 6.52 -17.40
C SER A 51 2.56 5.17 -16.75
N THR A 52 3.78 4.66 -16.94
CA THR A 52 4.24 3.41 -16.33
C THR A 52 4.28 3.51 -14.80
N SER A 53 4.74 4.64 -14.27
CA SER A 53 4.79 4.87 -12.82
C SER A 53 3.39 4.88 -12.21
N PHE A 54 2.45 5.60 -12.83
CA PHE A 54 1.06 5.64 -12.37
C PHE A 54 0.39 4.26 -12.44
N LEU A 55 0.53 3.55 -13.57
CA LEU A 55 -0.02 2.20 -13.72
C LEU A 55 0.55 1.23 -12.67
N ALA A 56 1.86 1.29 -12.41
CA ALA A 56 2.47 0.44 -11.40
C ALA A 56 1.87 0.67 -10.01
N VAL A 57 1.65 1.93 -9.62
CA VAL A 57 1.01 2.26 -8.34
C VAL A 57 -0.44 1.81 -8.34
N PHE A 58 -1.19 2.10 -9.40
CA PHE A 58 -2.59 1.70 -9.52
C PHE A 58 -2.77 0.18 -9.38
N PHE A 59 -1.97 -0.61 -10.10
CA PHE A 59 -1.98 -2.07 -9.97
C PHE A 59 -1.56 -2.54 -8.57
N SER A 60 -0.60 -1.87 -7.93
CA SER A 60 -0.21 -2.20 -6.56
C SER A 60 -1.37 -2.01 -5.57
N PHE A 61 -2.16 -0.93 -5.74
CA PHE A 61 -3.37 -0.70 -4.94
C PHE A 61 -4.49 -1.69 -5.27
N ALA A 62 -4.64 -2.10 -6.53
CA ALA A 62 -5.59 -3.14 -6.91
C ALA A 62 -5.25 -4.49 -6.24
N VAL A 63 -3.96 -4.86 -6.22
CA VAL A 63 -3.49 -6.06 -5.50
C VAL A 63 -3.72 -5.93 -4.00
N LEU A 64 -3.44 -4.76 -3.40
CA LEU A 64 -3.74 -4.49 -2.00
C LEU A 64 -5.23 -4.70 -1.69
N PHE A 65 -6.12 -4.15 -2.50
CA PHE A 65 -7.58 -4.30 -2.31
C PHE A 65 -8.04 -5.76 -2.39
N LEU A 66 -7.51 -6.53 -3.35
CA LEU A 66 -7.80 -7.96 -3.47
C LEU A 66 -7.32 -8.75 -2.25
N LEU A 67 -6.10 -8.47 -1.78
CA LEU A 67 -5.52 -9.11 -0.60
C LEU A 67 -6.28 -8.74 0.68
N GLU A 68 -6.63 -7.47 0.85
CA GLU A 68 -7.43 -7.01 1.98
C GLU A 68 -8.80 -7.70 2.01
N THR A 69 -9.47 -7.79 0.87
CA THR A 69 -10.76 -8.50 0.75
C THR A 69 -10.61 -9.99 1.08
N LEU A 70 -9.54 -10.64 0.59
CA LEU A 70 -9.27 -12.04 0.86
C LEU A 70 -8.96 -12.28 2.34
N MET A 71 -8.08 -11.49 2.94
CA MET A 71 -7.69 -11.61 4.34
C MET A 71 -8.86 -11.34 5.26
N ASN A 72 -9.66 -10.28 5.01
CA ASN A 72 -10.85 -10.01 5.81
C ASN A 72 -11.83 -11.18 5.79
N LYS A 73 -12.04 -11.84 4.64
CA LYS A 73 -12.86 -13.06 4.56
C LYS A 73 -12.28 -14.21 5.39
N VAL A 74 -10.98 -14.46 5.27
CA VAL A 74 -10.29 -15.50 6.05
C VAL A 74 -10.43 -15.25 7.55
N PHE A 75 -10.23 -14.02 8.02
CA PHE A 75 -10.38 -13.65 9.43
C PHE A 75 -11.82 -13.77 9.92
N ILE A 76 -12.81 -13.37 9.12
CA ILE A 76 -14.23 -13.54 9.45
C ILE A 76 -14.55 -15.02 9.67
N ILE A 77 -14.04 -15.91 8.81
CA ILE A 77 -14.26 -17.36 8.92
C ILE A 77 -13.55 -17.93 10.16
N ILE A 78 -12.27 -17.58 10.37
CA ILE A 78 -11.47 -18.13 11.48
C ILE A 78 -11.98 -17.67 12.85
N LEU A 79 -12.31 -16.38 12.98
CA LEU A 79 -12.77 -15.80 14.24
C LEU A 79 -14.28 -15.97 14.45
N ASN A 80 -15.01 -16.47 13.45
CA ASN A 80 -16.46 -16.62 13.45
C ASN A 80 -17.19 -15.32 13.87
N ILE A 81 -16.77 -14.18 13.32
CA ILE A 81 -17.33 -12.86 13.61
C ILE A 81 -18.11 -12.29 12.42
N LYS A 82 -19.07 -11.41 12.69
CA LYS A 82 -19.74 -10.65 11.63
C LYS A 82 -18.85 -9.51 11.14
N ILE A 83 -18.98 -9.15 9.86
CA ILE A 83 -18.24 -8.03 9.27
C ILE A 83 -18.49 -6.70 9.97
N SER A 84 -19.69 -6.49 10.52
CA SER A 84 -20.02 -5.29 11.30
C SER A 84 -19.13 -5.14 12.53
N LYS A 85 -18.81 -6.25 13.21
CA LYS A 85 -17.91 -6.26 14.38
C LYS A 85 -16.47 -5.95 13.98
N LEU A 86 -16.03 -6.45 12.83
CA LEU A 86 -14.69 -6.20 12.31
C LEU A 86 -14.49 -4.71 11.96
N ILE A 87 -15.50 -4.07 11.36
CA ILE A 87 -15.43 -2.65 10.96
C ILE A 87 -15.60 -1.71 12.17
N SER A 88 -16.38 -2.11 13.20
CA SER A 88 -16.63 -1.26 14.37
C SER A 88 -15.48 -1.24 15.38
N ASP A 89 -14.57 -2.22 15.30
CA ASP A 89 -13.45 -2.36 16.24
C ASP A 89 -12.14 -2.01 15.52
N ASP A 90 -11.64 -0.79 15.78
CA ASP A 90 -10.42 -0.27 15.16
C ASP A 90 -9.18 -1.14 15.44
N THR A 91 -9.15 -1.82 16.59
CA THR A 91 -8.02 -2.67 16.97
C THR A 91 -8.03 -3.93 16.12
N LEU A 92 -9.19 -4.58 16.03
CA LEU A 92 -9.38 -5.74 15.17
C LEU A 92 -9.12 -5.39 13.70
N TRP A 93 -9.66 -4.28 13.21
CA TRP A 93 -9.44 -3.81 11.84
C TRP A 93 -7.95 -3.58 11.53
N THR A 94 -7.21 -3.01 12.47
CA THR A 94 -5.77 -2.77 12.32
C THR A 94 -5.00 -4.09 12.33
N LEU A 95 -5.33 -5.01 13.23
CA LEU A 95 -4.69 -6.32 13.34
C LEU A 95 -4.92 -7.20 12.12
N THR A 96 -6.15 -7.23 11.58
CA THR A 96 -6.44 -7.94 10.33
C THR A 96 -5.72 -7.31 9.15
N GLY A 97 -5.36 -6.03 9.26
CA GLY A 97 -4.55 -5.29 8.28
C GLY A 97 -3.11 -5.77 8.12
N LEU A 98 -2.47 -6.18 9.21
CA LEU A 98 -1.03 -6.47 9.24
C LEU A 98 -0.61 -7.66 8.34
N PRO A 99 -1.32 -8.80 8.33
CA PRO A 99 -0.97 -9.93 7.48
C PRO A 99 -0.91 -9.59 5.99
N GLN A 100 -1.87 -8.82 5.45
CA GLN A 100 -1.78 -8.43 4.04
C GLN A 100 -0.60 -7.50 3.75
N SER A 101 -0.19 -6.65 4.70
CA SER A 101 0.99 -5.79 4.54
C SER A 101 2.27 -6.61 4.44
N ILE A 102 2.41 -7.65 5.27
CA ILE A 102 3.54 -8.59 5.20
C ILE A 102 3.55 -9.29 3.84
N LEU A 103 2.39 -9.78 3.38
CA LEU A 103 2.28 -10.43 2.07
C LEU A 103 2.70 -9.50 0.91
N LEU A 104 2.30 -8.22 0.94
CA LEU A 104 2.72 -7.25 -0.06
C LEU A 104 4.24 -7.04 -0.09
N ILE A 105 4.88 -6.97 1.08
CA ILE A 105 6.35 -6.86 1.17
C ILE A 105 7.01 -8.11 0.58
N VAL A 106 6.50 -9.31 0.91
CA VAL A 106 7.01 -10.57 0.35
C VAL A 106 6.84 -10.61 -1.17
N ILE A 107 5.68 -10.22 -1.70
CA ILE A 107 5.43 -10.15 -3.15
C ILE A 107 6.42 -9.18 -3.81
N ALA A 108 6.63 -7.99 -3.23
CA ALA A 108 7.57 -7.01 -3.76
C ALA A 108 9.02 -7.52 -3.78
N LEU A 109 9.45 -8.22 -2.73
CA LEU A 109 10.77 -8.85 -2.64
C LEU A 109 10.94 -9.95 -3.69
N LEU A 110 9.92 -10.80 -3.88
CA LEU A 110 9.92 -11.84 -4.91
C LEU A 110 10.03 -11.22 -6.30
N ILE A 111 9.20 -10.23 -6.63
CA ILE A 111 9.23 -9.55 -7.93
C ILE A 111 10.62 -8.96 -8.20
N SER A 112 11.23 -8.32 -7.20
CA SER A 112 12.58 -7.75 -7.36
C SER A 112 13.69 -8.79 -7.48
N ARG A 113 13.47 -10.02 -7.03
CA ARG A 113 14.43 -11.11 -7.23
C ARG A 113 14.40 -11.61 -8.66
N TYR A 114 13.22 -11.61 -9.30
CA TYR A 114 13.07 -12.07 -10.69
C TYR A 114 13.25 -10.97 -11.73
N ARG A 115 13.05 -9.71 -11.36
CA ARG A 115 13.31 -8.54 -12.22
C ARG A 115 14.47 -7.75 -11.66
N GLU A 116 15.64 -7.91 -12.27
CA GLU A 116 16.80 -7.12 -11.92
C GLU A 116 16.49 -5.63 -12.14
N PRO A 117 16.68 -4.77 -11.12
CA PRO A 117 16.52 -3.35 -11.29
C PRO A 117 17.62 -2.85 -12.23
N LEU A 118 17.22 -2.25 -13.36
CA LEU A 118 18.17 -1.61 -14.28
C LEU A 118 19.03 -0.60 -13.49
N GLU A 119 20.34 -0.68 -13.67
CA GLU A 119 21.29 0.21 -13.01
C GLU A 119 21.03 1.68 -13.43
N GLY A 120 21.20 2.61 -12.49
CA GLY A 120 21.05 4.04 -12.76
C GLY A 120 19.62 4.55 -13.00
N MET A 121 18.59 3.76 -12.64
CA MET A 121 17.18 4.17 -12.74
C MET A 121 16.75 5.21 -11.71
N TRP A 122 17.40 5.26 -10.55
CA TRP A 122 17.16 6.30 -9.54
C TRP A 122 17.85 7.60 -9.98
N LYS A 123 17.13 8.72 -9.89
CA LYS A 123 17.65 10.08 -10.16
C LYS A 123 18.36 10.69 -8.95
N ILE A 124 18.00 10.21 -7.75
CA ILE A 124 18.53 10.60 -6.44
C ILE A 124 19.30 9.45 -5.83
#